data_AF-A0A7S0KAC0-F1
#
_entry.id   AF-A0A7S0KAC0-F1
#
_cell.length_a   1.000
_cell.length_b   1.000
_cell.length_c   1.000
_cell.angle_alpha   90.00
_cell.angle_beta   90.00
_cell.angle_gamma   90.00
#
_symmetry.space_group_name_H-M   'P 1'
#
loop_
_entity.id
_entity.type
_entity.pdbx_description
1 polymer ?
#
loop_
_entity_poly.entity_id
_entity_poly.type
_entity_poly.pdbx_seq_one_letter_code
_entity_poly.pdbx_strand_id
1 'polypeptide(L)'
;MVRCVVAAKGAKQPGSVPGFCNAKMRVNRDVSVLAVAAAAMERNEREPGLPLMKCIDAFTSSGILGLRWCVESAVLSGCELAVTMNDLSKDCAALATHNALANLSDEHSLDPKAVEPWGDSNRLVELKIPGTTRGTTHVTVKPAGVALHDQPHDFIHLDPFGSAAPHLDAAVSRAPHLGVVAVTATDTAALWGIYPAVARRHYGAELDVGDNLGDGVNNLGGAAGQARRPPWFRELGVRVLLGAMARAAARHDRGIVPLSCLASDHFVQVCVRV
;
A
#
# COMPACT_ATOMS: atom_id res chain seq x y z
N MET A 1 14.28 0.88 16.05
CA MET A 1 12.82 0.64 16.18
C MET A 1 12.12 1.94 15.81
N VAL A 2 11.15 1.92 14.90
CA VAL A 2 10.42 3.14 14.49
C VAL A 2 9.44 3.57 15.57
N ARG A 3 9.41 4.88 15.86
CA ARG A 3 8.42 5.50 16.74
C ARG A 3 7.48 6.36 15.90
N CYS A 4 6.19 6.36 16.21
CA CYS A 4 5.21 7.10 15.41
C CYS A 4 4.08 7.56 16.31
N VAL A 5 3.83 8.87 16.30
CA VAL A 5 2.62 9.48 16.82
C VAL A 5 1.49 9.19 15.84
N VAL A 6 0.41 8.65 16.36
CA VAL A 6 -0.80 8.35 15.61
C VAL A 6 -1.97 9.02 16.29
N ALA A 7 -3.06 9.25 15.57
CA ALA A 7 -4.26 9.78 16.18
C ALA A 7 -4.72 8.93 17.38
N ALA A 8 -5.18 9.61 18.44
CA ALA A 8 -5.61 8.96 19.66
C ALA A 8 -6.66 7.87 19.41
N LYS A 9 -6.63 6.80 20.23
CA LYS A 9 -7.62 5.72 20.24
C LYS A 9 -9.03 6.32 20.31
N GLY A 10 -9.76 6.28 19.21
CA GLY A 10 -11.11 6.85 19.11
C GLY A 10 -11.64 6.96 17.70
N ALA A 11 -10.75 7.07 16.70
CA ALA A 11 -11.13 6.99 15.30
C ALA A 11 -11.58 5.57 14.95
N LYS A 12 -12.89 5.35 14.96
CA LYS A 12 -13.51 4.07 14.59
C LYS A 12 -13.55 3.87 13.08
N GLN A 13 -13.38 4.95 12.30
CA GLN A 13 -13.51 4.92 10.85
C GLN A 13 -12.29 5.56 10.17
N PRO A 14 -11.83 5.00 9.05
CA PRO A 14 -10.85 5.66 8.19
C PRO A 14 -11.27 7.08 7.80
N GLY A 15 -10.31 8.01 7.79
CA GLY A 15 -10.57 9.42 7.45
C GLY A 15 -11.28 10.25 8.52
N SER A 16 -11.71 9.66 9.65
CA SER A 16 -12.35 10.42 10.73
C SER A 16 -11.38 11.29 11.54
N VAL A 17 -10.08 11.01 11.42
CA VAL A 17 -8.98 11.77 12.03
C VAL A 17 -7.77 11.76 11.09
N PRO A 18 -6.94 12.81 11.07
CA PRO A 18 -5.64 12.77 10.42
C PRO A 18 -4.76 11.67 11.02
N GLY A 19 -3.99 10.96 10.20
CA GLY A 19 -3.03 9.97 10.71
C GLY A 19 -3.66 8.70 11.28
N PHE A 20 -4.77 8.25 10.69
CA PHE A 20 -5.42 7.01 11.06
C PHE A 20 -4.43 5.83 10.98
N CYS A 21 -4.19 5.17 12.11
CA CYS A 21 -3.37 3.96 12.18
C CYS A 21 -4.17 2.81 12.79
N ASN A 22 -4.48 1.81 11.97
CA ASN A 22 -5.18 0.62 12.43
C ASN A 22 -4.18 -0.44 12.92
N ALA A 23 -4.30 -0.84 14.19
CA ALA A 23 -3.49 -1.90 14.79
C ALA A 23 -3.68 -3.26 14.08
N LYS A 24 -4.88 -3.52 13.52
CA LYS A 24 -5.20 -4.74 12.78
C LYS A 24 -4.41 -4.89 11.48
N MET A 25 -3.88 -3.78 10.95
CA MET A 25 -3.04 -3.75 9.76
C MET A 25 -1.55 -4.03 10.07
N ARG A 26 -1.21 -4.47 11.30
CA ARG A 26 0.18 -4.78 11.66
C ARG A 26 0.79 -5.83 10.73
N VAL A 27 0.11 -6.95 10.51
CA VAL A 27 0.62 -8.02 9.64
C VAL A 27 0.78 -7.52 8.19
N ASN A 28 -0.12 -6.67 7.71
CA ASN A 28 0.01 -6.04 6.39
C ASN A 28 1.33 -5.28 6.28
N ARG A 29 1.62 -4.42 7.26
CA ARG A 29 2.85 -3.63 7.31
C ARG A 29 4.10 -4.50 7.47
N ASP A 30 4.04 -5.55 8.30
CA ASP A 30 5.16 -6.48 8.50
C ASP A 30 5.53 -7.20 7.19
N VAL A 31 4.53 -7.70 6.45
CA VAL A 31 4.74 -8.31 5.12
C VAL A 31 5.29 -7.30 4.12
N SER A 32 4.80 -6.07 4.15
CA SER A 32 5.29 -5.00 3.26
C SER A 32 6.76 -4.64 3.53
N VAL A 33 7.18 -4.56 4.81
CA VAL A 33 8.60 -4.37 5.19
C VAL A 33 9.48 -5.48 4.60
N LEU A 34 9.04 -6.74 4.70
CA LEU A 34 9.77 -7.88 4.14
C LEU A 34 9.78 -7.85 2.60
N ALA A 35 8.67 -7.46 1.97
CA ALA A 35 8.59 -7.36 0.51
C ALA A 35 9.54 -6.30 -0.06
N VAL A 36 9.63 -5.13 0.58
CA VAL A 36 10.59 -4.08 0.20
C VAL A 36 12.03 -4.57 0.39
N ALA A 37 12.33 -5.22 1.52
CA ALA A 37 13.67 -5.75 1.76
C ALA A 37 14.08 -6.80 0.72
N ALA A 38 13.18 -7.74 0.41
CA ALA A 38 13.40 -8.77 -0.60
C ALA A 38 13.57 -8.17 -2.01
N ALA A 39 12.73 -7.20 -2.38
CA ALA A 39 12.84 -6.52 -3.67
C ALA A 39 14.17 -5.77 -3.82
N ALA A 40 14.64 -5.13 -2.73
CA ALA A 40 15.92 -4.43 -2.72
C ALA A 40 17.11 -5.40 -2.88
N MET A 41 17.09 -6.52 -2.17
CA MET A 41 18.11 -7.57 -2.26
C MET A 41 18.15 -8.17 -3.68
N GLU A 42 17.00 -8.57 -4.22
CA GLU A 42 16.90 -9.12 -5.58
C GLU A 42 17.38 -8.13 -6.65
N ARG A 43 17.01 -6.84 -6.52
CA ARG A 43 17.45 -5.78 -7.43
C ARG A 43 18.97 -5.61 -7.41
N ASN A 44 19.57 -5.61 -6.21
CA ASN A 44 21.02 -5.47 -6.05
C ASN A 44 21.79 -6.72 -6.50
N GLU A 45 21.24 -7.93 -6.29
CA GLU A 45 21.82 -9.18 -6.80
C GLU A 45 21.80 -9.22 -8.34
N ARG A 46 20.68 -8.80 -8.94
CA ARG A 46 20.51 -8.78 -10.39
C ARG A 46 21.43 -7.78 -11.07
N GLU A 47 21.53 -6.57 -10.51
CA GLU A 47 22.32 -5.48 -11.09
C GLU A 47 23.04 -4.69 -9.98
N PRO A 48 24.25 -5.15 -9.60
CA PRO A 48 25.04 -4.49 -8.58
C PRO A 48 25.43 -3.07 -9.00
N GLY A 49 25.35 -2.12 -8.07
CA GLY A 49 25.76 -0.73 -8.30
C GLY A 49 24.67 0.17 -8.89
N LEU A 50 23.44 -0.33 -9.05
CA LEU A 50 22.29 0.53 -9.30
C LEU A 50 22.15 1.60 -8.21
N PRO A 51 21.58 2.78 -8.54
CA PRO A 51 21.27 3.79 -7.54
C PRO A 51 20.28 3.24 -6.49
N LEU A 52 20.15 3.96 -5.39
CA LEU A 52 19.18 3.67 -4.33
C LEU A 52 17.80 3.26 -4.87
N MET A 53 17.15 2.30 -4.21
CA MET A 53 15.84 1.81 -4.63
C MET A 53 14.76 2.80 -4.22
N LYS A 54 14.01 3.32 -5.20
CA LYS A 54 12.93 4.28 -4.95
C LYS A 54 11.66 3.54 -4.57
N CYS A 55 11.10 3.87 -3.42
CA CYS A 55 9.86 3.29 -2.90
C CYS A 55 8.81 4.38 -2.73
N ILE A 56 7.53 4.06 -2.94
CA ILE A 56 6.43 4.97 -2.61
C ILE A 56 5.36 4.28 -1.77
N ASP A 57 5.07 4.89 -0.63
CA ASP A 57 3.89 4.66 0.18
C ASP A 57 2.85 5.70 -0.26
N ALA A 58 1.95 5.30 -1.19
CA ALA A 58 1.08 6.24 -1.89
C ALA A 58 -0.04 6.81 -1.01
N PHE A 59 -0.33 6.16 0.12
CA PHE A 59 -1.41 6.48 1.08
C PHE A 59 -0.88 6.43 2.51
N THR A 60 0.09 7.29 2.80
CA THR A 60 0.95 7.12 3.98
C THR A 60 0.27 7.36 5.32
N SER A 61 -0.81 8.15 5.35
CA SER A 61 -1.53 8.52 6.56
C SER A 61 -0.62 9.07 7.66
N SER A 62 -0.23 8.26 8.65
CA SER A 62 0.68 8.70 9.71
C SER A 62 2.17 8.62 9.35
N GLY A 63 2.52 8.07 8.18
CA GLY A 63 3.91 7.82 7.80
C GLY A 63 4.48 6.49 8.31
N ILE A 64 3.72 5.72 9.10
CA ILE A 64 4.27 4.55 9.80
C ILE A 64 4.86 3.51 8.84
N LEU A 65 4.24 3.27 7.68
CA LEU A 65 4.72 2.25 6.76
C LEU A 65 6.01 2.70 6.06
N GLY A 66 5.99 3.88 5.43
CA GLY A 66 7.19 4.44 4.80
C GLY A 66 8.39 4.59 5.76
N LEU A 67 8.15 5.01 7.01
CA LEU A 67 9.20 5.07 8.03
C LEU A 67 9.78 3.71 8.37
N ARG A 68 8.94 2.67 8.46
CA ARG A 68 9.42 1.30 8.69
C ARG A 68 10.23 0.77 7.52
N TRP A 69 9.92 1.14 6.29
CA TRP A 69 10.80 0.80 5.17
C TRP A 69 12.18 1.46 5.29
N CYS A 70 12.22 2.76 5.62
CA CYS A 70 13.48 3.50 5.79
C CYS A 70 14.39 2.92 6.88
N VAL A 71 13.80 2.33 7.91
CA VAL A 71 14.55 1.78 9.06
C VAL A 71 14.72 0.28 8.94
N GLU A 72 13.62 -0.46 8.91
CA GLU A 72 13.64 -1.92 8.99
C GLU A 72 14.02 -2.54 7.66
N SER A 73 13.39 -2.13 6.55
CA SER A 73 13.72 -2.72 5.23
C SER A 73 15.14 -2.37 4.77
N ALA A 74 15.59 -1.13 4.99
CA ALA A 74 16.95 -0.71 4.66
C ALA A 74 18.01 -1.50 5.45
N VAL A 75 17.77 -1.73 6.75
CA VAL A 75 18.67 -2.53 7.60
C VAL A 75 18.64 -4.01 7.19
N LEU A 76 17.45 -4.58 6.98
CA LEU A 76 17.30 -6.00 6.62
C LEU A 76 17.93 -6.32 5.25
N SER A 77 17.76 -5.43 4.26
CA SER A 77 18.30 -5.65 2.91
C SER A 77 19.77 -5.24 2.77
N GLY A 78 20.29 -4.40 3.67
CA GLY A 78 21.59 -3.77 3.51
C GLY A 78 21.67 -2.81 2.30
N CYS A 79 20.53 -2.46 1.69
CA CYS A 79 20.45 -1.64 0.47
C CYS A 79 20.02 -0.20 0.79
N GLU A 80 20.43 0.75 -0.05
CA GLU A 80 19.99 2.14 0.07
C GLU A 80 18.58 2.32 -0.52
N LEU A 81 17.69 2.94 0.26
CA LEU A 81 16.29 3.17 -0.07
C LEU A 81 15.97 4.68 -0.02
N ALA A 82 15.27 5.20 -1.02
CA ALA A 82 14.58 6.48 -0.91
C ALA A 82 13.08 6.26 -0.91
N VAL A 83 12.42 6.68 0.17
CA VAL A 83 10.99 6.47 0.38
C VAL A 83 10.24 7.79 0.21
N THR A 84 9.28 7.77 -0.70
CA THR A 84 8.24 8.80 -0.84
C THR A 84 7.06 8.42 0.04
N MET A 85 6.73 9.24 1.04
CA MET A 85 5.50 9.13 1.84
C MET A 85 4.48 10.13 1.32
N ASN A 86 3.45 9.66 0.62
CA ASN A 86 2.46 10.55 -0.01
C ASN A 86 1.10 10.47 0.70
N ASP A 87 0.46 11.62 0.89
CA ASP A 87 -0.96 11.69 1.24
C ASP A 87 -1.65 12.86 0.53
N LEU A 88 -2.96 12.77 0.30
CA LEU A 88 -3.73 13.91 -0.20
C LEU A 88 -4.02 14.92 0.92
N SER A 89 -4.17 14.43 2.16
CA SER A 89 -4.47 15.26 3.31
C SER A 89 -3.21 15.99 3.80
N LYS A 90 -3.28 17.33 3.84
CA LYS A 90 -2.23 18.17 4.44
C LYS A 90 -1.95 17.80 5.89
N ASP A 91 -2.98 17.42 6.65
CA ASP A 91 -2.81 17.04 8.06
C ASP A 91 -2.10 15.69 8.21
N CYS A 92 -2.39 14.73 7.33
CA CYS A 92 -1.67 13.45 7.28
C CYS A 92 -0.20 13.68 6.90
N ALA A 93 0.06 14.51 5.88
CA ALA A 93 1.41 14.84 5.47
C ALA A 93 2.19 15.60 6.57
N ALA A 94 1.55 16.54 7.26
CA ALA A 94 2.13 17.22 8.41
C ALA A 94 2.50 16.22 9.51
N LEU A 95 1.61 15.27 9.83
CA LEU A 95 1.88 14.23 10.81
C LEU A 95 2.99 13.26 10.36
N ALA A 96 3.01 12.84 9.10
CA ALA A 96 4.06 11.99 8.54
C ALA A 96 5.43 12.70 8.59
N THR A 97 5.46 14.00 8.29
CA THR A 97 6.67 14.83 8.41
C THR A 97 7.11 14.94 9.86
N HIS A 98 6.17 15.21 10.78
CA HIS A 98 6.43 15.22 12.21
C HIS A 98 7.03 13.90 12.70
N ASN A 99 6.44 12.77 12.30
CA ASN A 99 6.95 11.45 12.65
C ASN A 99 8.33 11.19 12.06
N ALA A 100 8.58 11.59 10.82
CA ALA A 100 9.90 11.45 10.21
C ALA A 100 10.96 12.25 10.98
N LEU A 101 10.68 13.51 11.30
CA LEU A 101 11.57 14.36 12.10
C LEU A 101 11.77 13.82 13.52
N ALA A 102 10.73 13.30 14.15
CA ALA A 102 10.81 12.72 15.49
C ALA A 102 11.62 11.41 15.55
N ASN A 103 11.88 10.79 14.40
CA ASN A 103 12.83 9.67 14.32
C ASN A 103 14.26 10.15 14.04
N LEU A 104 14.53 11.45 13.80
CA LEU A 104 15.89 11.99 13.59
C LEU A 104 16.67 12.27 14.87
N SER A 105 15.99 12.47 15.99
CA SER A 105 16.61 12.74 17.28
C SER A 105 16.23 11.65 18.28
N ASP A 106 17.05 11.50 19.32
CA ASP A 106 16.69 10.69 20.48
C ASP A 106 15.63 11.37 21.37
N GLU A 107 15.27 12.62 21.08
CA GLU A 107 14.29 13.43 21.84
C GLU A 107 12.85 13.22 21.35
N HIS A 108 11.94 13.06 22.32
CA HIS A 108 10.63 12.43 22.11
C HIS A 108 9.46 13.41 21.85
N SER A 109 9.70 14.66 21.45
CA SER A 109 8.63 15.67 21.43
C SER A 109 8.91 16.78 20.42
N LEU A 110 8.49 16.57 19.17
CA LEU A 110 8.21 17.70 18.29
C LEU A 110 6.71 18.02 18.41
N ASP A 111 6.32 19.30 18.37
CA ASP A 111 4.90 19.66 18.22
C ASP A 111 4.51 19.44 16.75
N PRO A 112 3.49 18.63 16.41
CA PRO A 112 3.04 18.46 15.03
C PRO A 112 2.71 19.79 14.32
N LYS A 113 2.28 20.82 15.06
CA LYS A 113 1.98 22.15 14.51
C LYS A 113 3.21 23.00 14.21
N ALA A 114 4.35 22.65 14.82
CA ALA A 114 5.62 23.33 14.57
C ALA A 114 6.35 22.81 13.32
N VAL A 115 5.81 21.76 12.69
CA VAL A 115 6.39 21.15 11.49
C VAL A 115 5.73 21.73 10.26
N GLU A 116 6.45 22.61 9.57
CA GLU A 116 6.08 23.07 8.23
C GLU A 116 5.99 21.87 7.27
N PRO A 117 4.83 21.61 6.64
CA PRO A 117 4.69 20.52 5.69
C PRO A 117 5.66 20.66 4.53
N TRP A 118 6.18 19.54 4.04
CA TRP A 118 7.02 19.54 2.85
C TRP A 118 6.23 20.01 1.62
N GLY A 119 6.79 20.97 0.87
CA GLY A 119 6.22 21.49 -0.37
C GLY A 119 6.90 20.92 -1.61
N ASP A 120 6.14 20.78 -2.71
CA ASP A 120 6.56 20.19 -3.98
C ASP A 120 7.79 20.86 -4.64
N SER A 121 8.12 22.08 -4.24
CA SER A 121 9.25 22.87 -4.77
C SER A 121 10.54 22.74 -3.97
N ASN A 122 10.53 22.10 -2.80
CA ASN A 122 11.73 21.95 -2.00
C ASN A 122 12.51 20.73 -2.50
N ARG A 123 13.84 20.85 -2.67
CA ARG A 123 14.75 19.75 -3.00
C ARG A 123 14.60 18.65 -1.97
N LEU A 124 14.30 17.40 -2.35
CA LEU A 124 14.25 16.22 -1.47
C LEU A 124 15.23 16.35 -0.29
N VAL A 125 14.76 16.81 0.88
CA VAL A 125 15.62 16.81 2.07
C VAL A 125 15.57 15.38 2.55
N GLU A 126 16.63 14.65 2.20
CA GLU A 126 16.86 13.30 2.66
C GLU A 126 16.95 13.29 4.18
N LEU A 127 15.87 12.86 4.84
CA LEU A 127 15.89 12.60 6.26
C LEU A 127 16.60 11.29 6.52
N LYS A 128 17.88 11.35 6.93
CA LYS A 128 18.66 10.19 7.38
C LYS A 128 18.31 9.89 8.83
N ILE A 129 17.61 8.77 9.04
CA ILE A 129 17.20 8.33 10.38
C ILE A 129 18.45 7.78 11.12
N PRO A 130 18.75 8.22 12.36
CA PRO A 130 19.79 7.65 13.21
C PRO A 130 19.75 6.12 13.25
N GLY A 131 20.92 5.50 13.09
CA GLY A 131 21.06 4.04 13.02
C GLY A 131 20.80 3.44 11.63
N THR A 132 20.43 4.25 10.64
CA THR A 132 20.32 3.84 9.23
C THR A 132 21.01 4.89 8.35
N THR A 133 22.18 4.52 7.82
CA THR A 133 22.85 5.31 6.76
C THR A 133 22.24 5.04 5.38
N ARG A 134 21.24 4.15 5.31
CA ARG A 134 20.73 3.51 4.09
C ARG A 134 19.26 3.83 3.78
N GLY A 135 18.57 4.60 4.61
CA GLY A 135 17.18 5.00 4.37
C GLY A 135 17.05 6.52 4.35
N THR A 136 16.45 7.05 3.29
CA THR A 136 16.04 8.45 3.21
C THR A 136 14.54 8.53 2.98
N THR A 137 13.89 9.56 3.53
CA THR A 137 12.46 9.79 3.32
C THR A 137 12.17 11.24 2.98
N HIS A 138 11.12 11.44 2.21
CA HIS A 138 10.47 12.73 1.99
C HIS A 138 8.94 12.55 1.98
N VAL A 139 8.20 13.61 2.25
CA VAL A 139 6.75 13.60 2.32
C VAL A 139 6.17 14.45 1.19
N THR A 140 5.07 14.04 0.57
CA THR A 140 4.40 14.83 -0.49
C THR A 140 2.91 14.97 -0.23
N VAL A 141 2.33 16.08 -0.70
CA VAL A 141 0.89 16.36 -0.60
C VAL A 141 0.24 16.31 -1.97
N LYS A 142 -0.04 15.10 -2.48
CA LYS A 142 -0.57 14.93 -3.84
C LYS A 142 -1.65 13.85 -3.90
N PRO A 143 -2.59 13.95 -4.85
CA PRO A 143 -3.37 12.80 -5.26
C PRO A 143 -2.44 11.64 -5.64
N ALA A 144 -2.72 10.43 -5.15
CA ALA A 144 -1.83 9.27 -5.35
C ALA A 144 -1.44 9.03 -6.82
N GLY A 145 -2.40 9.17 -7.74
CA GLY A 145 -2.13 9.05 -9.18
C GLY A 145 -1.08 10.05 -9.67
N VAL A 146 -1.14 11.32 -9.22
CA VAL A 146 -0.16 12.36 -9.60
C VAL A 146 1.21 12.01 -9.03
N ALA A 147 1.30 11.63 -7.75
CA ALA A 147 2.55 11.25 -7.11
C ALA A 147 3.25 10.06 -7.83
N LEU A 148 2.47 9.10 -8.32
CA LEU A 148 2.99 7.97 -9.10
C LEU A 148 3.54 8.41 -10.47
N HIS A 149 3.00 9.47 -11.07
CA HIS A 149 3.43 9.96 -12.37
C HIS A 149 4.64 10.90 -12.31
N ASP A 150 4.90 11.56 -11.18
CA ASP A 150 6.05 12.46 -11.00
C ASP A 150 7.39 11.78 -11.29
N GLN A 151 7.56 10.53 -10.85
CA GLN A 151 8.75 9.73 -11.13
C GLN A 151 8.47 8.22 -11.06
N PRO A 152 9.28 7.37 -11.71
CA PRO A 152 9.24 5.93 -11.50
C PRO A 152 9.68 5.56 -10.07
N HIS A 153 9.03 4.54 -9.50
CA HIS A 153 9.39 3.95 -8.22
C HIS A 153 9.58 2.44 -8.42
N ASP A 154 10.71 1.90 -7.97
CA ASP A 154 11.05 0.47 -8.05
C ASP A 154 10.07 -0.37 -7.21
N PHE A 155 9.57 0.18 -6.11
CA PHE A 155 8.54 -0.44 -5.27
C PHE A 155 7.37 0.53 -5.03
N ILE A 156 6.15 0.12 -5.39
CA ILE A 156 4.93 0.91 -5.23
C ILE A 156 4.00 0.17 -4.28
N HIS A 157 3.50 0.85 -3.23
CA HIS A 157 2.43 0.33 -2.39
C HIS A 157 1.18 1.20 -2.46
N LEU A 158 0.04 0.56 -2.77
CA LEU A 158 -1.29 1.17 -2.70
C LEU A 158 -2.03 0.59 -1.49
N ASP A 159 -2.27 1.40 -0.46
CA ASP A 159 -3.12 1.03 0.70
C ASP A 159 -4.23 2.07 0.95
N PRO A 160 -5.15 2.27 -0.01
CA PRO A 160 -6.27 3.18 0.17
C PRO A 160 -7.32 2.61 1.11
N PHE A 161 -8.19 3.48 1.61
CA PHE A 161 -9.40 3.05 2.28
C PHE A 161 -10.43 2.54 1.27
N GLY A 162 -10.79 1.27 1.39
CA GLY A 162 -11.74 0.62 0.51
C GLY A 162 -11.05 -0.03 -0.69
N SER A 163 -11.36 0.45 -1.90
CA SER A 163 -10.87 -0.16 -3.14
C SER A 163 -9.60 0.51 -3.64
N ALA A 164 -8.65 -0.30 -4.12
CA ALA A 164 -7.49 0.19 -4.85
C ALA A 164 -7.70 0.30 -6.36
N ALA A 165 -8.86 -0.13 -6.87
CA ALA A 165 -9.18 -0.14 -8.30
C ALA A 165 -8.87 1.19 -9.02
N PRO A 166 -9.19 2.38 -8.47
CA PRO A 166 -8.93 3.65 -9.16
C PRO A 166 -7.45 3.97 -9.39
N HIS A 167 -6.54 3.28 -8.72
CA HIS A 167 -5.11 3.59 -8.71
C HIS A 167 -4.26 2.54 -9.44
N LEU A 168 -4.87 1.43 -9.89
CA LEU A 168 -4.13 0.31 -10.49
C LEU A 168 -3.39 0.70 -11.76
N ASP A 169 -4.03 1.41 -12.69
CA ASP A 169 -3.41 1.86 -13.95
C ASP A 169 -2.20 2.76 -13.71
N ALA A 170 -2.34 3.74 -12.82
CA ALA A 170 -1.25 4.65 -12.48
C ALA A 170 -0.06 3.90 -11.88
N ALA A 171 -0.30 2.91 -11.02
CA ALA A 171 0.78 2.12 -10.40
C ALA A 171 1.50 1.22 -11.42
N VAL A 172 0.76 0.42 -12.20
CA VAL A 172 1.37 -0.55 -13.12
C VAL A 172 2.01 0.11 -14.35
N SER A 173 1.46 1.24 -14.82
CA SER A 173 2.07 1.98 -15.95
C SER A 173 3.38 2.65 -15.58
N ARG A 174 3.57 3.00 -14.29
CA ARG A 174 4.74 3.73 -13.78
C ARG A 174 5.77 2.86 -13.09
N ALA A 175 5.43 1.63 -12.73
CA ALA A 175 6.41 0.64 -12.31
C ALA A 175 7.49 0.49 -13.41
N PRO A 176 8.79 0.51 -13.08
CA PRO A 176 9.83 0.16 -14.03
C PRO A 176 9.75 -1.33 -14.40
N HIS A 177 10.48 -1.75 -15.43
CA HIS A 177 10.59 -3.17 -15.77
C HIS A 177 11.15 -3.95 -14.57
N LEU A 178 10.46 -5.03 -14.18
CA LEU A 178 10.75 -5.83 -12.99
C LEU A 178 10.59 -5.06 -11.68
N GLY A 179 9.89 -3.93 -11.71
CA GLY A 179 9.43 -3.22 -10.52
C GLY A 179 8.35 -4.01 -9.79
N VAL A 180 8.15 -3.69 -8.52
CA VAL A 180 7.21 -4.39 -7.65
C VAL A 180 6.05 -3.47 -7.28
N VAL A 181 4.83 -3.97 -7.44
CA VAL A 181 3.60 -3.28 -7.04
C VAL A 181 2.87 -4.13 -6.01
N ALA A 182 2.76 -3.60 -4.80
CA ALA A 182 1.95 -4.16 -3.73
C ALA A 182 0.64 -3.37 -3.61
N VAL A 183 -0.48 -4.07 -3.52
CA VAL A 183 -1.82 -3.48 -3.43
C VAL A 183 -2.56 -4.10 -2.27
N THR A 184 -3.07 -3.25 -1.39
CA THR A 184 -4.01 -3.59 -0.33
C THR A 184 -5.40 -3.06 -0.69
N ALA A 185 -6.41 -3.92 -0.59
CA ALA A 185 -7.81 -3.54 -0.71
C ALA A 185 -8.55 -3.95 0.57
N THR A 186 -9.32 -3.02 1.14
CA THR A 186 -10.12 -3.24 2.35
C THR A 186 -11.63 -3.29 2.07
N ASP A 187 -12.07 -3.13 0.81
CA ASP A 187 -13.46 -3.33 0.38
C ASP A 187 -13.80 -4.83 0.24
N THR A 188 -13.48 -5.60 1.28
CA THR A 188 -13.56 -7.06 1.30
C THR A 188 -14.95 -7.60 0.98
N ALA A 189 -16.02 -6.86 1.27
CA ALA A 189 -17.38 -7.27 0.90
C ALA A 189 -17.57 -7.39 -0.62
N ALA A 190 -16.91 -6.55 -1.42
CA ALA A 190 -16.88 -6.71 -2.88
C ALA A 190 -16.05 -7.94 -3.27
N LEU A 191 -14.83 -8.05 -2.75
CA LEU A 191 -13.91 -9.14 -3.09
C LEU A 191 -14.41 -10.54 -2.66
N TRP A 192 -15.19 -10.62 -1.59
CA TRP A 192 -15.77 -11.88 -1.10
C TRP A 192 -17.10 -12.24 -1.76
N GLY A 193 -17.57 -11.44 -2.72
CA GLY A 193 -18.82 -11.70 -3.43
C GLY A 193 -20.09 -11.29 -2.69
N ILE A 194 -20.01 -10.64 -1.52
CA ILE A 194 -21.20 -10.13 -0.79
C ILE A 194 -21.92 -9.06 -1.62
N TYR A 195 -21.16 -8.23 -2.34
CA TYR A 195 -21.70 -7.22 -3.27
C TYR A 195 -21.17 -7.43 -4.69
N PRO A 196 -21.72 -8.39 -5.47
CA PRO A 196 -21.23 -8.72 -6.81
C PRO A 196 -21.25 -7.54 -7.78
N ALA A 197 -22.26 -6.67 -7.71
CA ALA A 197 -22.34 -5.47 -8.53
C ALA A 197 -21.19 -4.48 -8.24
N VAL A 198 -20.72 -4.40 -6.98
CA VAL A 198 -19.56 -3.59 -6.61
C VAL A 198 -18.28 -4.24 -7.14
N ALA A 199 -18.15 -5.56 -7.00
CA ALA A 199 -17.01 -6.31 -7.54
C ALA A 199 -16.89 -6.15 -9.07
N ARG A 200 -18.01 -6.17 -9.79
CA ARG A 200 -18.07 -5.92 -11.24
C ARG A 200 -17.59 -4.51 -11.58
N ARG A 201 -18.05 -3.49 -10.86
CA ARG A 201 -17.67 -2.08 -11.13
C ARG A 201 -16.22 -1.78 -10.78
N HIS A 202 -15.75 -2.21 -9.61
CA HIS A 202 -14.38 -1.90 -9.17
C HIS A 202 -13.34 -2.78 -9.89
N TYR A 203 -13.62 -4.08 -9.99
CA TYR A 203 -12.62 -5.05 -10.41
C TYR A 203 -12.89 -5.66 -11.78
N GLY A 204 -14.04 -5.40 -12.41
CA GLY A 204 -14.42 -6.08 -13.66
C GLY A 204 -14.64 -7.59 -13.47
N ALA A 205 -14.95 -8.02 -12.25
CA ALA A 205 -15.17 -9.42 -11.93
C ALA A 205 -16.67 -9.76 -11.93
N GLU A 206 -17.06 -10.75 -12.72
CA GLU A 206 -18.37 -11.36 -12.64
C GLU A 206 -18.32 -12.47 -11.60
N LEU A 207 -18.88 -12.19 -10.43
CA LEU A 207 -19.05 -13.16 -9.37
C LEU A 207 -20.47 -13.67 -9.47
N ASP A 208 -20.61 -14.95 -9.83
CA ASP A 208 -21.90 -15.55 -10.15
C ASP A 208 -22.88 -15.41 -8.98
N VAL A 209 -24.00 -14.78 -9.26
CA VAL A 209 -25.14 -14.62 -8.36
C VAL A 209 -26.19 -15.58 -8.90
N GLY A 210 -25.96 -16.87 -8.68
CA GLY A 210 -26.80 -17.90 -9.25
C GLY A 210 -28.22 -17.86 -8.69
N ASP A 211 -29.11 -17.05 -9.24
CA ASP A 211 -30.52 -17.37 -9.20
C ASP A 211 -30.70 -18.58 -10.15
N ASN A 212 -30.66 -19.80 -9.61
CA ASN A 212 -30.94 -21.08 -10.31
C ASN A 212 -29.77 -21.84 -10.98
N LEU A 213 -28.80 -22.31 -10.19
CA LEU A 213 -28.21 -23.63 -10.43
C LEU A 213 -28.88 -24.59 -9.45
N GLY A 214 -29.61 -25.58 -9.96
CA GLY A 214 -30.50 -26.50 -9.23
C GLY A 214 -29.87 -27.36 -8.11
N ASP A 215 -28.62 -27.07 -7.74
CA ASP A 215 -27.81 -27.88 -6.85
C ASP A 215 -27.49 -27.16 -5.52
N GLY A 216 -28.00 -25.94 -5.30
CA GLY A 216 -28.00 -25.29 -3.99
C GLY A 216 -26.63 -24.89 -3.41
N VAL A 217 -25.54 -24.94 -4.19
CA VAL A 217 -24.17 -24.71 -3.67
C VAL A 217 -23.60 -23.31 -3.97
N ASN A 218 -24.11 -22.55 -4.96
CA ASN A 218 -23.31 -21.46 -5.55
C ASN A 218 -24.02 -20.10 -5.69
N ASN A 219 -24.53 -19.56 -4.58
CA ASN A 219 -24.96 -18.16 -4.56
C ASN A 219 -23.91 -17.35 -3.79
N LEU A 220 -23.00 -16.68 -4.50
CA LEU A 220 -22.04 -15.78 -3.85
C LEU A 220 -22.71 -14.51 -3.31
N GLY A 221 -23.81 -14.08 -3.95
CA GLY A 221 -24.64 -12.98 -3.47
C GLY A 221 -25.81 -13.49 -2.65
N GLY A 222 -25.71 -13.38 -1.34
CA GLY A 222 -26.86 -13.40 -0.46
C GLY A 222 -26.93 -12.10 0.32
N ALA A 223 -28.12 -11.49 0.36
CA ALA A 223 -28.50 -10.64 1.49
C ALA A 223 -28.37 -11.46 2.78
N ALA A 224 -28.13 -10.77 3.91
CA ALA A 224 -27.88 -11.36 5.21
C ALA A 224 -28.92 -12.45 5.56
N GLY A 225 -28.51 -13.72 5.53
CA GLY A 225 -29.35 -14.81 6.01
C GLY A 225 -29.00 -16.22 5.53
N GLN A 226 -28.81 -16.45 4.23
CA GLN A 226 -28.94 -17.83 3.71
C GLN A 226 -28.06 -18.25 2.53
N ALA A 227 -27.07 -17.43 2.12
CA ALA A 227 -26.05 -17.88 1.19
C ALA A 227 -24.73 -18.14 1.94
N ARG A 228 -24.30 -19.40 2.02
CA ARG A 228 -23.02 -19.74 2.65
C ARG A 228 -21.92 -19.41 1.66
N ARG A 229 -21.11 -18.38 1.97
CA ARG A 229 -19.87 -18.08 1.24
C ARG A 229 -19.10 -19.39 1.02
N PRO A 230 -18.65 -19.70 -0.21
CA PRO A 230 -17.88 -20.90 -0.43
C PRO A 230 -16.62 -20.86 0.44
N PRO A 231 -16.11 -21.99 0.95
CA PRO A 231 -14.93 -22.01 1.83
C PRO A 231 -13.71 -21.25 1.27
N TRP A 232 -13.60 -21.14 -0.05
CA TRP A 232 -12.51 -20.47 -0.78
C TRP A 232 -12.78 -18.98 -1.13
N PHE A 233 -13.80 -18.34 -0.53
CA PHE A 233 -14.15 -16.95 -0.87
C PHE A 233 -13.01 -15.93 -0.70
N ARG A 234 -12.06 -16.19 0.21
CA ARG A 234 -10.88 -15.33 0.40
C ARG A 234 -9.90 -15.45 -0.77
N GLU A 235 -9.67 -16.68 -1.23
CA GLU A 235 -8.85 -16.94 -2.41
C GLU A 235 -9.49 -16.36 -3.67
N LEU A 236 -10.82 -16.49 -3.80
CA LEU A 236 -11.58 -15.82 -4.85
C LEU A 236 -11.29 -14.30 -4.85
N GLY A 237 -11.35 -13.65 -3.70
CA GLY A 237 -11.03 -12.23 -3.57
C GLY A 237 -9.59 -11.87 -3.99
N VAL A 238 -8.61 -12.71 -3.64
CA VAL A 238 -7.23 -12.56 -4.12
C VAL A 238 -7.16 -12.65 -5.64
N ARG A 239 -7.81 -13.64 -6.25
CA ARG A 239 -7.83 -13.85 -7.70
C ARG A 239 -8.55 -12.73 -8.44
N VAL A 240 -9.62 -12.18 -7.86
CA VAL A 240 -10.32 -10.99 -8.38
C VAL A 240 -9.38 -9.79 -8.43
N LEU A 241 -8.65 -9.51 -7.34
CA LEU A 241 -7.71 -8.40 -7.29
C LEU A 241 -6.53 -8.59 -8.26
N LEU A 242 -5.94 -9.79 -8.31
CA LEU A 242 -4.89 -10.13 -9.29
C LEU A 242 -5.39 -9.98 -10.73
N GLY A 243 -6.60 -10.45 -11.04
CA GLY A 243 -7.19 -10.32 -12.36
C GLY A 243 -7.40 -8.86 -12.76
N ALA A 244 -7.82 -8.00 -11.82
CA ALA A 244 -7.93 -6.57 -12.06
C ALA A 244 -6.57 -5.92 -12.33
N MET A 245 -5.54 -6.27 -11.57
CA MET A 245 -4.17 -5.81 -11.80
C MET A 245 -3.60 -6.30 -13.14
N ALA A 246 -3.83 -7.55 -13.51
CA ALA A 246 -3.38 -8.11 -14.78
C ALA A 246 -4.02 -7.38 -15.97
N ARG A 247 -5.33 -7.09 -15.90
CA ARG A 247 -6.03 -6.28 -16.92
C ARG A 247 -5.52 -4.84 -16.97
N ALA A 248 -5.17 -4.24 -15.82
CA ALA A 248 -4.55 -2.92 -15.79
C ALA A 248 -3.19 -2.91 -16.47
N ALA A 249 -2.31 -3.87 -16.13
CA ALA A 249 -1.00 -4.00 -16.74
C ALA A 249 -1.09 -4.24 -18.26
N ALA A 250 -2.03 -5.09 -18.70
CA ALA A 250 -2.24 -5.39 -20.11
C ALA A 250 -2.64 -4.17 -20.96
N ARG A 251 -3.31 -3.16 -20.39
CA ARG A 251 -3.60 -1.88 -21.10
C ARG A 251 -2.35 -1.08 -21.44
N HIS A 252 -1.23 -1.42 -20.81
CA HIS A 252 0.06 -0.75 -20.97
C HIS A 252 1.12 -1.69 -21.55
N ASP A 253 0.72 -2.76 -22.24
CA ASP A 253 1.60 -3.79 -22.82
C ASP A 253 2.55 -4.43 -21.80
N ARG A 254 2.06 -4.60 -20.57
CA ARG A 254 2.82 -5.19 -19.45
C ARG A 254 2.14 -6.44 -18.92
N GLY A 255 2.96 -7.34 -18.39
CA GLY A 255 2.51 -8.51 -17.64
C GLY A 255 2.58 -8.28 -16.14
N ILE A 256 2.07 -9.24 -15.36
CA ILE A 256 2.36 -9.32 -13.93
C ILE A 256 2.76 -10.74 -13.54
N VAL A 257 3.61 -10.86 -12.53
CA VAL A 257 3.95 -12.13 -11.87
C VAL A 257 3.60 -12.02 -10.40
N PRO A 258 2.63 -12.79 -9.87
CA PRO A 258 2.32 -12.80 -8.45
C PRO A 258 3.53 -13.27 -7.62
N LEU A 259 3.89 -12.51 -6.58
CA LEU A 259 5.01 -12.80 -5.67
C LEU A 259 4.50 -13.29 -4.31
N SER A 260 3.53 -12.58 -3.75
CA SER A 260 2.89 -12.97 -2.49
C SER A 260 1.45 -12.48 -2.42
N CYS A 261 0.62 -13.18 -1.65
CA CYS A 261 -0.79 -12.84 -1.45
C CYS A 261 -1.15 -13.11 0.01
N LEU A 262 -1.85 -12.18 0.64
CA LEU A 262 -2.34 -12.30 2.00
C LEU A 262 -3.79 -11.86 2.07
N ALA A 263 -4.68 -12.77 2.49
CA ALA A 263 -6.07 -12.47 2.75
C ALA A 263 -6.36 -12.60 4.25
N SER A 264 -6.95 -11.56 4.84
CA SER A 264 -7.42 -11.53 6.22
C SER A 264 -8.91 -11.22 6.28
N ASP A 265 -9.46 -11.01 7.49
CA ASP A 265 -10.81 -10.48 7.69
C ASP A 265 -10.94 -8.99 7.37
N HIS A 266 -9.82 -8.28 7.23
CA HIS A 266 -9.83 -6.81 7.15
C HIS A 266 -9.30 -6.29 5.82
N PHE A 267 -8.54 -7.09 5.09
CA PHE A 267 -7.95 -6.69 3.83
C PHE A 267 -7.56 -7.90 2.98
N VAL A 268 -7.37 -7.65 1.69
CA VAL A 268 -6.61 -8.49 0.77
C VAL A 268 -5.40 -7.70 0.32
N GLN A 269 -4.19 -8.25 0.48
CA GLN A 269 -2.96 -7.70 -0.03
C GLN A 269 -2.40 -8.64 -1.09
N VAL A 270 -2.00 -8.11 -2.24
CA VAL A 270 -1.25 -8.84 -3.26
C VAL A 270 0.00 -8.05 -3.61
N CYS A 271 1.10 -8.75 -3.83
CA CYS A 271 2.37 -8.19 -4.27
C CYS A 271 2.74 -8.86 -5.59
N VAL A 272 3.00 -8.07 -6.62
CA VAL A 272 3.29 -8.56 -7.97
C VAL A 272 4.52 -7.87 -8.53
N ARG A 273 5.25 -8.57 -9.39
CA ARG A 273 6.25 -7.98 -10.28
C ARG A 273 5.57 -7.55 -11.57
N VAL A 274 5.92 -6.38 -12.10
CA VAL A 274 5.40 -5.80 -13.36
C VAL A 274 6.47 -5.82 -14.45
#